data_AF-A0A8J1LW61-F1
#
_entry.id   AF-A0A8J1LW61-F1
#
_cell.length_a   1.000
_cell.length_b   1.000
_cell.length_c   1.000
_cell.angle_alpha   90.00
_cell.angle_beta   90.00
_cell.angle_gamma   90.00
#
_symmetry.space_group_name_H-M   'P 1'
#
loop_
_entity.id
_entity.type
_entity.pdbx_description
1 polymer ?
#
loop_
_entity_poly.entity_id
_entity_poly.type
_entity_poly.pdbx_seq_one_letter_code
_entity_poly.pdbx_strand_id
1 'polypeptide(L)'
;MENPEVREPGEGMGRKKQPEVSIILPVYNAEAWLDECLESVAQQDFDGCLEVSIYNDASKDGTAPKIEDWRDRLEKQGIAVIVGSHSSTQPRGVGCAKNRAILQSCGRYLCFLDSDDVMMPQRIRMQYEAALQRPQSIIGCQVRRIPEGATERYTRWINSLTQEQLLTQVYTSHGPTVIMPTWFCSREWFCHVGQFVEDGKGSPEDLLFFYEHLRKGGGAYRVDKGLLLYRYHEQAATHSVSEETIWVHRVRFLEEKVLAHWPSFTIWNAGKQGRKLYRSLTEANRQKVVAFCDVDSNKISKGCYTYEESKERPKPRIPVIHFQDAKAPFVVCVKLDLTGGGFEENLKSLDLTEGEDFYHFN
;
A
#
# COMPACT_ATOMS: atom_id res chain seq x y z
N MET A 1 66.49 32.97 10.43
CA MET A 1 65.54 32.44 9.43
C MET A 1 64.59 31.53 10.18
N GLU A 2 63.53 32.12 10.72
CA GLU A 2 62.45 31.40 11.40
C GLU A 2 61.55 30.78 10.34
N ASN A 3 61.33 29.47 10.44
CA ASN A 3 60.34 28.75 9.65
C ASN A 3 58.97 29.02 10.29
N PRO A 4 57.97 29.53 9.57
CA PRO A 4 56.64 29.69 10.14
C PRO A 4 55.99 28.30 10.26
N GLU A 5 55.59 27.95 11.49
CA GLU A 5 54.75 26.80 11.78
C GLU A 5 53.46 26.89 10.96
N VAL A 6 53.26 25.91 10.08
CA VAL A 6 51.97 25.67 9.42
C VAL A 6 51.03 25.15 10.50
N ARG A 7 50.11 26.01 10.97
CA ARG A 7 49.01 25.61 11.84
C ARG A 7 48.09 24.66 11.08
N GLU A 8 47.94 23.44 11.58
CA GLU A 8 46.87 22.55 11.12
C GLU A 8 45.50 23.20 11.38
N PRO A 9 44.57 23.20 10.42
CA PRO A 9 43.21 23.66 10.68
C PRO A 9 42.54 22.70 11.65
N GLY A 10 42.13 23.24 12.80
CA GLY A 10 41.63 22.48 13.94
C GLY A 10 40.46 21.56 13.66
N GLU A 11 40.48 20.44 14.36
CA GLU A 11 39.30 19.67 14.74
C GLU A 11 38.33 20.58 15.49
N GLY A 12 37.16 20.89 14.90
CA GLY A 12 36.22 21.76 15.58
C GLY A 12 35.12 22.36 14.73
N MET A 13 34.47 21.57 13.88
CA MET A 13 33.14 21.91 13.37
C MET A 13 32.37 20.61 13.25
N GLY A 14 31.51 20.31 14.23
CA GLY A 14 30.74 19.07 14.26
C GLY A 14 29.99 18.91 12.93
N ARG A 15 30.40 17.92 12.12
CA ARG A 15 29.59 17.48 10.99
C ARG A 15 28.23 17.10 11.57
N LYS A 16 27.17 17.88 11.29
CA LYS A 16 25.80 17.43 11.55
C LYS A 16 25.69 16.05 10.93
N LYS A 17 25.48 15.04 11.78
CA LYS A 17 25.37 13.64 11.34
C LYS A 17 24.23 13.61 10.32
N GLN A 18 24.49 13.13 9.12
CA GLN A 18 23.47 13.06 8.08
C GLN A 18 22.31 12.20 8.59
N PRO A 19 21.05 12.63 8.45
CA PRO A 19 19.90 11.81 8.83
C PRO A 19 19.95 10.43 8.17
N GLU A 20 19.65 9.39 8.92
CA GLU A 20 19.53 8.03 8.42
C GLU A 20 18.11 7.77 7.92
N VAL A 21 17.10 8.32 8.61
CA VAL A 21 15.70 8.15 8.28
C VAL A 21 15.02 9.51 8.20
N SER A 22 14.31 9.76 7.11
CA SER A 22 13.36 10.85 6.96
C SER A 22 11.96 10.35 7.23
N ILE A 23 11.30 10.89 8.26
CA ILE A 23 9.88 10.69 8.49
C ILE A 23 9.12 11.63 7.55
N ILE A 24 8.35 11.07 6.62
CA ILE A 24 7.63 11.79 5.58
C ILE A 24 6.20 12.01 6.05
N LEU A 25 5.87 13.26 6.39
CA LEU A 25 4.60 13.65 7.01
C LEU A 25 3.84 14.66 6.13
N PRO A 26 2.99 14.19 5.20
CA PRO A 26 2.03 15.06 4.52
C PRO A 26 0.95 15.53 5.51
N VAL A 27 0.56 16.80 5.47
CA VAL A 27 -0.41 17.37 6.41
C VAL A 27 -1.45 18.21 5.68
N TYR A 28 -2.73 17.97 5.95
CA TYR A 28 -3.85 18.82 5.52
C TYR A 28 -4.97 18.74 6.56
N ASN A 29 -5.29 19.87 7.20
CA ASN A 29 -6.33 20.01 8.22
C ASN A 29 -6.24 18.93 9.32
N ALA A 30 -5.09 18.85 9.98
CA ALA A 30 -4.78 17.82 10.97
C ALA A 30 -4.79 18.32 12.42
N GLU A 31 -5.39 19.49 12.70
CA GLU A 31 -5.34 20.14 14.02
C GLU A 31 -5.74 19.19 15.15
N ALA A 32 -6.74 18.34 14.91
CA ALA A 32 -7.30 17.41 15.89
C ALA A 32 -6.38 16.23 16.25
N TRP A 33 -5.40 15.89 15.42
CA TRP A 33 -4.61 14.66 15.57
C TRP A 33 -3.10 14.89 15.64
N LEU A 34 -2.64 16.04 15.17
CA LEU A 34 -1.21 16.31 14.98
C LEU A 34 -0.40 16.21 16.28
N ASP A 35 -0.99 16.54 17.44
CA ASP A 35 -0.32 16.42 18.73
C ASP A 35 0.01 14.95 19.07
N GLU A 36 -0.94 14.02 18.89
CA GLU A 36 -0.70 12.59 19.13
C GLU A 36 0.29 12.03 18.09
N CYS A 37 0.18 12.46 16.84
CA CYS A 37 1.04 12.04 15.75
C CYS A 37 2.51 12.42 16.02
N LEU A 38 2.79 13.70 16.33
CA LEU A 38 4.15 14.20 16.56
C LEU A 38 4.73 13.80 17.92
N GLU A 39 3.91 13.61 18.94
CA GLU A 39 4.36 12.96 20.18
C GLU A 39 4.86 11.53 19.90
N SER A 40 4.19 10.78 19.02
CA SER A 40 4.63 9.43 18.64
C SER A 40 5.99 9.40 17.90
N VAL A 41 6.32 10.50 17.20
CA VAL A 41 7.63 10.70 16.57
C VAL A 41 8.71 10.97 17.62
N ALA A 42 8.41 11.80 18.61
CA ALA A 42 9.31 12.11 19.73
C ALA A 42 9.67 10.86 20.57
N GLN A 43 8.78 9.86 20.60
CA GLN A 43 8.92 8.64 21.41
C GLN A 43 9.63 7.49 20.69
N GLN A 44 10.18 7.68 19.49
CA GLN A 44 10.85 6.59 18.75
C GLN A 44 12.15 6.13 19.45
N ASP A 45 12.34 4.80 19.56
CA ASP A 45 13.48 4.15 20.23
C ASP A 45 14.70 3.90 19.32
N PHE A 46 14.92 4.79 18.35
CA PHE A 46 15.94 4.62 17.32
C PHE A 46 17.23 5.38 17.64
N ASP A 47 18.36 4.66 17.69
CA ASP A 47 19.68 5.22 18.00
C ASP A 47 20.32 6.02 16.84
N GLY A 48 19.78 5.90 15.63
CA GLY A 48 20.27 6.62 14.45
C GLY A 48 19.74 8.05 14.35
N CYS A 49 20.25 8.82 13.40
CA CYS A 49 19.82 10.21 13.21
C CYS A 49 18.48 10.29 12.48
N LEU A 50 17.50 10.97 13.07
CA LEU A 50 16.17 11.20 12.49
C LEU A 50 16.02 12.64 12.01
N GLU A 51 15.25 12.79 10.92
CA GLU A 51 14.61 14.06 10.58
C GLU A 51 13.12 13.82 10.30
N VAL A 52 12.31 14.86 10.51
CA VAL A 52 10.88 14.89 10.18
C VAL A 52 10.66 15.92 9.10
N SER A 53 10.11 15.49 7.98
CA SER A 53 9.81 16.33 6.84
C SER A 53 8.30 16.51 6.73
N ILE A 54 7.84 17.66 7.21
CA ILE A 54 6.43 18.04 7.26
C ILE A 54 6.11 18.86 6.02
N TYR A 55 5.06 18.49 5.28
CA TYR A 55 4.57 19.30 4.16
C TYR A 55 3.09 19.64 4.34
N ASN A 56 2.82 20.92 4.61
CA ASN A 56 1.46 21.44 4.80
C ASN A 56 0.82 21.80 3.45
N ASP A 57 -0.12 20.98 3.01
CA ASP A 57 -0.83 21.09 1.73
C ASP A 57 -2.03 22.07 1.81
N ALA A 58 -1.75 23.29 2.28
CA ALA A 58 -2.74 24.38 2.43
C ALA A 58 -3.88 24.11 3.43
N SER A 59 -3.52 23.69 4.65
CA SER A 59 -4.47 23.60 5.78
C SER A 59 -5.15 24.94 6.08
N LYS A 60 -6.40 24.88 6.54
CA LYS A 60 -7.27 26.03 6.86
C LYS A 60 -7.69 26.10 8.32
N ASP A 61 -7.33 25.11 9.11
CA ASP A 61 -7.56 25.01 10.56
C ASP A 61 -6.31 25.45 11.35
N GLY A 62 -6.26 25.15 12.65
CA GLY A 62 -5.12 25.44 13.54
C GLY A 62 -3.87 24.57 13.33
N THR A 63 -3.76 23.84 12.21
CA THR A 63 -2.61 22.96 11.91
C THR A 63 -1.29 23.73 11.84
N ALA A 64 -1.24 24.87 11.13
CA ALA A 64 0.02 25.55 10.86
C ALA A 64 0.72 26.05 12.15
N PRO A 65 0.02 26.71 13.11
CA PRO A 65 0.61 27.04 14.40
C PRO A 65 1.13 25.81 15.17
N LYS A 66 0.39 24.69 15.16
CA LYS A 66 0.83 23.46 15.83
C LYS A 66 2.12 22.89 15.24
N ILE A 67 2.30 22.94 13.91
CA ILE A 67 3.54 22.51 13.26
C ILE A 67 4.74 23.29 13.82
N GLU A 68 4.60 24.60 13.98
CA GLU A 68 5.67 25.47 14.49
C GLU A 68 5.99 25.16 15.96
N ASP A 69 4.96 24.98 16.80
CA ASP A 69 5.13 24.60 18.21
C ASP A 69 5.86 23.25 18.37
N TRP A 70 5.53 22.28 17.52
CA TRP A 70 6.15 20.96 17.54
C TRP A 70 7.55 20.93 16.95
N ARG A 71 7.84 21.77 15.94
CA ARG A 71 9.21 21.94 15.43
C ARG A 71 10.16 22.25 16.57
N ASP A 72 9.84 23.25 17.38
CA ASP A 72 10.69 23.66 18.50
C ASP A 72 10.87 22.55 19.55
N ARG A 73 9.86 21.69 19.76
CA ARG A 73 9.94 20.56 20.71
C ARG A 73 10.83 19.43 20.20
N LEU A 74 10.64 19.04 18.95
CA LEU A 74 11.42 17.97 18.32
C LEU A 74 12.89 18.37 18.14
N GLU A 75 13.15 19.61 17.74
CA GLU A 75 14.52 20.12 17.62
C GLU A 75 15.24 20.17 18.97
N LYS A 76 14.53 20.50 20.06
CA LYS A 76 15.08 20.41 21.44
C LYS A 76 15.43 18.97 21.85
N GLN A 77 14.77 17.97 21.28
CA GLN A 77 15.09 16.55 21.46
C GLN A 77 16.15 16.04 20.47
N GLY A 78 16.68 16.90 19.61
CA GLY A 78 17.71 16.55 18.62
C GLY A 78 17.16 15.94 17.33
N ILE A 79 15.85 15.99 17.10
CA ILE A 79 15.22 15.56 15.84
C ILE A 79 15.10 16.79 14.93
N ALA A 80 15.77 16.77 13.78
CA ALA A 80 15.66 17.87 12.83
C ALA A 80 14.26 17.93 12.20
N VAL A 81 13.70 19.12 12.00
CA VAL A 81 12.38 19.28 11.38
C VAL A 81 12.46 20.23 10.20
N ILE A 82 11.90 19.79 9.07
CA ILE A 82 11.82 20.57 7.83
C ILE A 82 10.34 20.79 7.54
N VAL A 83 9.93 22.05 7.43
CA VAL A 83 8.54 22.42 7.15
C VAL A 83 8.46 23.06 5.77
N GLY A 84 7.63 22.48 4.91
CA GLY A 84 7.32 23.01 3.59
C GLY A 84 5.84 23.30 3.42
N SER A 85 5.52 24.18 2.48
CA SER A 85 4.17 24.47 2.03
C SER A 85 4.20 25.05 0.61
N HIS A 86 3.04 25.44 0.09
CA HIS A 86 2.94 26.19 -1.17
C HIS A 86 1.98 27.38 -1.05
N SER A 87 2.07 28.31 -1.99
CA SER A 87 1.23 29.53 -2.01
C SER A 87 -0.23 29.33 -2.43
N SER A 88 -0.61 28.16 -2.95
CA SER A 88 -2.01 27.85 -3.29
C SER A 88 -2.87 27.77 -2.02
N THR A 89 -4.11 28.27 -2.10
CA THR A 89 -5.11 28.22 -1.02
C THR A 89 -5.92 26.92 -0.99
N GLN A 90 -5.64 26.02 -1.94
CA GLN A 90 -6.28 24.71 -2.07
C GLN A 90 -5.21 23.61 -2.04
N PRO A 91 -5.52 22.45 -1.42
CA PRO A 91 -4.62 21.31 -1.40
C PRO A 91 -4.39 20.76 -2.81
N ARG A 92 -3.16 20.30 -3.07
CA ARG A 92 -2.78 19.61 -4.31
C ARG A 92 -2.89 18.09 -4.21
N GLY A 93 -3.20 17.56 -3.04
CA GLY A 93 -3.45 16.14 -2.79
C GLY A 93 -2.26 15.43 -2.14
N VAL A 94 -2.56 14.29 -1.52
CA VAL A 94 -1.63 13.54 -0.67
C VAL A 94 -0.37 13.08 -1.42
N GLY A 95 -0.47 12.67 -2.69
CA GLY A 95 0.69 12.29 -3.51
C GLY A 95 1.66 13.45 -3.72
N CYS A 96 1.15 14.65 -4.02
CA CYS A 96 1.95 15.87 -4.12
C CYS A 96 2.62 16.17 -2.77
N ALA A 97 1.86 16.17 -1.68
CA ALA A 97 2.40 16.45 -0.34
C ALA A 97 3.52 15.48 0.05
N LYS A 98 3.36 14.17 -0.19
CA LYS A 98 4.39 13.15 0.01
C LYS A 98 5.63 13.42 -0.84
N ASN A 99 5.47 13.68 -2.14
CA ASN A 99 6.59 13.98 -3.03
C ASN A 99 7.38 15.22 -2.57
N ARG A 100 6.70 16.29 -2.14
CA ARG A 100 7.36 17.50 -1.65
C ARG A 100 8.09 17.26 -0.33
N ALA A 101 7.48 16.53 0.62
CA ALA A 101 8.13 16.13 1.86
C ALA A 101 9.38 15.25 1.60
N ILE A 102 9.34 14.35 0.62
CA ILE A 102 10.50 13.54 0.22
C ILE A 102 11.58 14.43 -0.40
N LEU A 103 11.21 15.35 -1.30
CA LEU A 103 12.15 16.22 -2.02
C LEU A 103 12.93 17.15 -1.09
N GLN A 104 12.29 17.70 -0.05
CA GLN A 104 12.95 18.60 0.90
C GLN A 104 13.77 17.88 1.99
N SER A 105 13.71 16.54 2.05
CA SER A 105 14.40 15.71 3.05
C SER A 105 15.64 15.00 2.46
N CYS A 106 16.55 14.54 3.32
CA CYS A 106 17.87 14.03 2.93
C CYS A 106 18.26 12.66 3.53
N GLY A 107 17.43 12.08 4.41
CA GLY A 107 17.67 10.80 5.06
C GLY A 107 17.72 9.60 4.11
N ARG A 108 18.60 8.64 4.36
CA ARG A 108 18.85 7.49 3.47
C ARG A 108 17.63 6.57 3.30
N TYR A 109 16.80 6.48 4.32
CA TYR A 109 15.55 5.74 4.32
C TYR A 109 14.36 6.69 4.49
N LEU A 110 13.21 6.28 3.95
CA LEU A 110 11.95 6.99 4.06
C LEU A 110 11.04 6.19 4.99
N CYS A 111 10.49 6.83 6.01
CA CYS A 111 9.44 6.28 6.87
C CYS A 111 8.18 7.11 6.68
N PHE A 112 7.12 6.52 6.16
CA PHE A 112 5.86 7.25 5.92
C PHE A 112 5.02 7.32 7.20
N LEU A 113 4.33 8.44 7.41
CA LEU A 113 3.41 8.65 8.51
C LEU A 113 2.31 9.60 8.04
N ASP A 114 1.05 9.25 8.24
CA ASP A 114 -0.07 10.18 8.01
C ASP A 114 -0.35 10.96 9.30
N SER A 115 -0.82 12.20 9.17
CA SER A 115 -0.94 13.17 10.28
C SER A 115 -1.98 12.85 11.34
N ASP A 116 -2.80 11.82 11.09
CA ASP A 116 -3.88 11.29 11.93
C ASP A 116 -3.53 9.98 12.65
N ASP A 117 -2.37 9.39 12.32
CA ASP A 117 -1.88 8.12 12.83
C ASP A 117 -0.82 8.27 13.93
N VAL A 118 -0.58 7.19 14.69
CA VAL A 118 0.37 7.14 15.81
C VAL A 118 1.32 5.96 15.65
N MET A 119 2.63 6.22 15.66
CA MET A 119 3.65 5.19 15.61
C MET A 119 3.92 4.59 17.00
N MET A 120 4.18 3.29 17.07
CA MET A 120 4.72 2.69 18.29
C MET A 120 6.22 3.01 18.42
N PRO A 121 6.77 3.14 19.64
CA PRO A 121 8.17 3.54 19.87
C PRO A 121 9.20 2.77 19.05
N GLN A 122 8.96 1.47 18.88
CA GLN A 122 9.86 0.53 18.21
C GLN A 122 9.74 0.50 16.69
N ARG A 123 8.85 1.30 16.08
CA ARG A 123 8.52 1.21 14.66
C ARG A 123 9.74 1.42 13.78
N ILE A 124 10.42 2.55 13.93
CA ILE A 124 11.54 2.90 13.04
C ILE A 124 12.68 1.90 13.16
N ARG A 125 13.10 1.56 14.39
CA ARG A 125 14.19 0.61 14.62
C ARG A 125 13.94 -0.75 13.96
N MET A 126 12.76 -1.34 14.19
CA MET A 126 12.44 -2.67 13.65
C MET A 126 12.29 -2.67 12.12
N GLN A 127 11.71 -1.61 11.54
CA GLN A 127 11.58 -1.52 10.09
C GLN A 127 12.91 -1.19 9.41
N TYR A 128 13.76 -0.38 10.04
CA TYR A 128 15.12 -0.08 9.59
C TYR A 128 15.97 -1.36 9.54
N GLU A 129 15.98 -2.16 10.61
CA GLU A 129 16.68 -3.45 10.65
C GLU A 129 16.23 -4.39 9.51
N ALA A 130 14.92 -4.45 9.23
CA ALA A 130 14.39 -5.25 8.13
C ALA A 130 14.78 -4.71 6.74
N ALA A 131 14.84 -3.38 6.58
CA ALA A 131 15.18 -2.71 5.34
C ALA A 131 16.66 -2.83 4.97
N LEU A 132 17.57 -2.88 5.97
CA LEU A 132 19.00 -3.13 5.74
C LEU A 132 19.24 -4.44 5.00
N GLN A 133 18.44 -5.47 5.28
CA GLN A 133 18.54 -6.78 4.64
C GLN A 133 17.79 -6.86 3.30
N ARG A 134 16.99 -5.85 2.97
CA ARG A 134 16.03 -5.86 1.85
C ARG A 134 15.98 -4.49 1.17
N PRO A 135 17.09 -4.01 0.58
CA PRO A 135 17.19 -2.64 0.06
C PRO A 135 16.19 -2.30 -1.05
N GLN A 136 15.66 -3.32 -1.74
CA GLN A 136 14.69 -3.18 -2.84
C GLN A 136 13.25 -3.53 -2.42
N SER A 137 12.96 -3.57 -1.13
CA SER A 137 11.62 -3.89 -0.62
C SER A 137 10.94 -2.69 0.05
N ILE A 138 9.62 -2.66 -0.04
CA ILE A 138 8.80 -1.86 0.87
C ILE A 138 8.57 -2.69 2.12
N ILE A 139 8.99 -2.16 3.27
CA ILE A 139 8.79 -2.75 4.58
C ILE A 139 7.56 -2.12 5.21
N GLY A 140 6.60 -2.92 5.67
CA GLY A 140 5.52 -2.44 6.52
C GLY A 140 5.47 -3.15 7.85
N CYS A 141 4.34 -3.03 8.53
CA CYS A 141 4.09 -3.63 9.83
C CYS A 141 2.62 -4.01 9.98
N GLN A 142 2.29 -4.77 11.01
CA GLN A 142 0.88 -4.94 11.38
C GLN A 142 0.35 -3.64 11.99
N VAL A 143 -0.95 -3.43 11.87
CA VAL A 143 -1.64 -2.25 12.39
C VAL A 143 -2.72 -2.62 13.39
N ARG A 144 -3.04 -1.69 14.29
CA ARG A 144 -4.29 -1.69 15.05
C ARG A 144 -5.11 -0.49 14.60
N ARG A 145 -6.44 -0.62 14.55
CA ARG A 145 -7.31 0.48 14.14
C ARG A 145 -7.99 1.16 15.31
N ILE A 146 -8.20 2.46 15.17
CA ILE A 146 -8.95 3.30 16.11
C ILE A 146 -10.07 4.02 15.35
N PRO A 147 -11.34 3.91 15.77
CA PRO A 147 -11.82 3.12 16.92
C PRO A 147 -11.65 1.61 16.71
N GLU A 148 -11.61 0.87 17.80
CA GLU A 148 -11.53 -0.60 17.76
C GLU A 148 -12.72 -1.18 16.97
N GLY A 149 -12.46 -2.22 16.17
CA GLY A 149 -13.47 -2.83 15.29
C GLY A 149 -13.67 -2.11 13.95
N ALA A 150 -13.11 -0.93 13.73
CA ALA A 150 -13.17 -0.26 12.43
C ALA A 150 -12.56 -1.15 11.34
N THR A 151 -13.33 -1.49 10.29
CA THR A 151 -12.90 -2.35 9.17
C THR A 151 -12.21 -3.66 9.63
N GLU A 152 -12.74 -4.30 10.66
CA GLU A 152 -12.10 -5.44 11.35
C GLU A 152 -11.64 -6.55 10.40
N ARG A 153 -12.50 -6.94 9.43
CA ARG A 153 -12.17 -7.98 8.46
C ARG A 153 -10.96 -7.62 7.60
N TYR A 154 -10.86 -6.37 7.15
CA TYR A 154 -9.72 -5.89 6.38
C TYR A 154 -8.44 -5.91 7.24
N THR A 155 -8.54 -5.45 8.48
CA THR A 155 -7.41 -5.44 9.44
C THR A 155 -6.91 -6.85 9.74
N ARG A 156 -7.82 -7.81 9.94
CA ARG A 156 -7.46 -9.21 10.14
C ARG A 156 -6.76 -9.79 8.92
N TRP A 157 -7.28 -9.51 7.73
CA TRP A 157 -6.68 -9.95 6.47
C TRP A 157 -5.25 -9.43 6.31
N ILE A 158 -5.02 -8.11 6.30
CA ILE A 158 -3.68 -7.55 6.11
C ILE A 158 -2.67 -7.98 7.18
N ASN A 159 -3.11 -8.22 8.42
CA ASN A 159 -2.23 -8.64 9.51
C ASN A 159 -1.92 -10.14 9.48
N SER A 160 -2.71 -10.96 8.78
CA SER A 160 -2.59 -12.43 8.75
C SER A 160 -1.91 -12.99 7.52
N LEU A 161 -1.76 -12.21 6.43
CA LEU A 161 -1.03 -12.65 5.22
C LEU A 161 0.34 -13.20 5.58
N THR A 162 0.78 -14.31 5.01
CA THR A 162 2.19 -14.71 5.08
C THR A 162 3.07 -13.72 4.31
N GLN A 163 4.40 -13.79 4.49
CA GLN A 163 5.32 -12.94 3.73
C GLN A 163 5.19 -13.16 2.20
N GLU A 164 4.94 -14.40 1.77
CA GLU A 164 4.69 -14.73 0.37
C GLU A 164 3.35 -14.16 -0.11
N GLN A 165 2.32 -14.26 0.72
CA GLN A 165 0.99 -13.73 0.40
C GLN A 165 0.95 -12.22 0.25
N LEU A 166 1.93 -11.48 0.77
CA LEU A 166 2.09 -10.05 0.48
C LEU A 166 2.26 -9.79 -1.03
N LEU A 167 2.80 -10.75 -1.79
CA LEU A 167 3.01 -10.60 -3.24
C LEU A 167 1.92 -11.28 -4.07
N THR A 168 1.38 -12.41 -3.61
CA THR A 168 0.32 -13.12 -4.35
C THR A 168 -1.06 -12.48 -4.17
N GLN A 169 -1.33 -11.83 -3.03
CA GLN A 169 -2.66 -11.26 -2.73
C GLN A 169 -2.81 -9.77 -3.03
N VAL A 170 -1.90 -9.18 -3.80
CA VAL A 170 -1.94 -7.76 -4.22
C VAL A 170 -3.21 -7.38 -4.98
N TYR A 171 -3.94 -8.37 -5.49
CA TYR A 171 -5.21 -8.17 -6.20
C TYR A 171 -6.44 -8.37 -5.33
N THR A 172 -6.34 -8.54 -4.02
CA THR A 172 -7.47 -8.98 -3.18
C THR A 172 -8.23 -7.82 -2.55
N SER A 173 -7.65 -6.62 -2.44
CA SER A 173 -8.34 -5.50 -1.77
C SER A 173 -8.14 -4.17 -2.48
N HIS A 174 -8.64 -3.09 -1.87
CA HIS A 174 -8.66 -1.76 -2.44
C HIS A 174 -7.33 -1.00 -2.33
N GLY A 175 -6.26 -1.66 -1.91
CA GLY A 175 -4.94 -1.07 -1.75
C GLY A 175 -3.85 -2.13 -1.65
N PRO A 176 -2.59 -1.70 -1.48
CA PRO A 176 -1.46 -2.59 -1.28
C PRO A 176 -1.65 -3.56 -0.09
N THR A 177 -1.01 -4.73 -0.17
CA THR A 177 -0.99 -5.74 0.93
C THR A 177 -0.19 -5.27 2.13
N VAL A 178 0.85 -4.48 1.89
CA VAL A 178 1.53 -3.68 2.90
C VAL A 178 0.94 -2.29 2.83
N ILE A 179 0.14 -1.89 3.81
CA ILE A 179 -0.69 -0.67 3.69
C ILE A 179 0.10 0.61 3.94
N MET A 180 -0.21 1.70 3.23
CA MET A 180 0.18 3.05 3.65
C MET A 180 -0.58 3.41 4.94
N PRO A 181 0.00 4.17 5.90
CA PRO A 181 1.35 4.72 5.91
C PRO A 181 2.39 3.83 6.58
N THR A 182 2.20 2.51 6.67
CA THR A 182 3.19 1.63 7.33
C THR A 182 4.55 1.57 6.64
N TRP A 183 4.65 2.12 5.43
CA TRP A 183 5.81 1.97 4.56
C TRP A 183 7.09 2.53 5.13
N PHE A 184 8.15 1.74 4.98
CA PHE A 184 9.53 2.08 5.22
C PHE A 184 10.37 1.52 4.07
N CYS A 185 11.16 2.35 3.40
CA CYS A 185 11.94 1.91 2.23
C CYS A 185 13.23 2.73 2.04
N SER A 186 14.16 2.18 1.24
CA SER A 186 15.36 2.92 0.82
C SER A 186 14.97 4.11 -0.06
N ARG A 187 15.55 5.29 0.18
CA ARG A 187 15.38 6.46 -0.69
C ARG A 187 15.88 6.17 -2.10
N GLU A 188 17.02 5.50 -2.22
CA GLU A 188 17.60 5.13 -3.52
C GLU A 188 16.62 4.28 -4.32
N TRP A 189 15.99 3.29 -3.66
CA TRP A 189 15.00 2.44 -4.30
C TRP A 189 13.72 3.22 -4.64
N PHE A 190 13.24 4.09 -3.75
CA PHE A 190 12.12 4.99 -4.06
C PHE A 190 12.39 5.81 -5.32
N CYS A 191 13.57 6.45 -5.41
CA CYS A 191 13.98 7.21 -6.59
C CYS A 191 14.07 6.35 -7.85
N HIS A 192 14.50 5.08 -7.73
CA HIS A 192 14.50 4.14 -8.83
C HIS A 192 13.08 3.80 -9.31
N VAL A 193 12.12 3.63 -8.40
CA VAL A 193 10.72 3.34 -8.73
C VAL A 193 10.07 4.53 -9.42
N GLY A 194 10.16 5.72 -8.84
CA GLY A 194 9.56 6.94 -9.35
C GLY A 194 8.89 7.75 -8.24
N GLN A 195 8.14 8.78 -8.60
CA GLN A 195 7.36 9.58 -7.63
C GLN A 195 5.93 9.07 -7.53
N PHE A 196 5.22 9.44 -6.47
CA PHE A 196 3.77 9.26 -6.42
C PHE A 196 3.12 10.10 -7.53
N VAL A 197 1.99 9.63 -8.07
CA VAL A 197 1.20 10.43 -9.01
C VAL A 197 0.61 11.66 -8.31
N GLU A 198 0.59 12.80 -9.01
CA GLU A 198 0.11 14.10 -8.48
C GLU A 198 -1.22 14.53 -9.12
N ASP A 199 -2.07 13.58 -9.53
CA ASP A 199 -3.33 13.83 -10.25
C ASP A 199 -4.44 14.49 -9.39
N GLY A 200 -4.13 14.80 -8.12
CA GLY A 200 -5.06 15.42 -7.17
C GLY A 200 -5.96 14.41 -6.44
N LYS A 201 -7.14 14.88 -6.01
CA LYS A 201 -8.09 14.05 -5.24
C LYS A 201 -8.67 12.91 -6.09
N GLY A 202 -8.75 11.72 -5.51
CA GLY A 202 -9.38 10.54 -6.14
C GLY A 202 -8.43 9.61 -6.89
N SER A 203 -7.12 9.88 -6.88
CA SER A 203 -6.10 8.94 -7.38
C SER A 203 -5.60 8.03 -6.25
N PRO A 204 -5.51 6.70 -6.43
CA PRO A 204 -4.91 5.78 -5.47
C PRO A 204 -3.38 5.80 -5.62
N GLU A 205 -2.73 6.85 -5.13
CA GLU A 205 -1.32 7.11 -5.41
C GLU A 205 -0.40 6.03 -4.87
N ASP A 206 -0.74 5.49 -3.70
CA ASP A 206 0.00 4.43 -3.02
C ASP A 206 -0.10 3.10 -3.78
N LEU A 207 -1.29 2.71 -4.26
CA LEU A 207 -1.50 1.51 -5.06
C LEU A 207 -0.74 1.58 -6.39
N LEU A 208 -0.79 2.73 -7.07
CA LEU A 208 -0.10 2.93 -8.34
C LEU A 208 1.41 2.87 -8.16
N PHE A 209 1.94 3.51 -7.12
CA PHE A 209 3.35 3.40 -6.76
C PHE A 209 3.72 1.94 -6.46
N PHE A 210 2.91 1.24 -5.66
CA PHE A 210 3.17 -0.14 -5.27
C PHE A 210 3.23 -1.08 -6.48
N TYR A 211 2.34 -0.90 -7.47
CA TYR A 211 2.40 -1.66 -8.72
C TYR A 211 3.65 -1.35 -9.53
N GLU A 212 4.05 -0.08 -9.63
CA GLU A 212 5.29 0.27 -10.33
C GLU A 212 6.54 -0.29 -9.62
N HIS A 213 6.54 -0.26 -8.29
CA HIS A 213 7.54 -0.92 -7.45
C HIS A 213 7.67 -2.41 -7.77
N LEU A 214 6.55 -3.13 -7.83
CA LEU A 214 6.55 -4.55 -8.21
C LEU A 214 6.95 -4.76 -9.67
N ARG A 215 6.59 -3.86 -10.60
CA ARG A 215 7.04 -3.95 -12.01
C ARG A 215 8.55 -3.92 -12.14
N LYS A 216 9.22 -3.14 -11.28
CA LYS A 216 10.68 -3.00 -11.26
C LYS A 216 11.39 -4.09 -10.46
N GLY A 217 10.67 -5.12 -10.02
CA GLY A 217 11.24 -6.25 -9.27
C GLY A 217 11.35 -5.99 -7.76
N GLY A 218 10.66 -4.97 -7.26
CA GLY A 218 10.64 -4.66 -5.84
C GLY A 218 9.90 -5.71 -5.01
N GLY A 219 10.38 -5.96 -3.79
CA GLY A 219 9.77 -6.90 -2.84
C GLY A 219 8.83 -6.24 -1.83
N ALA A 220 8.08 -7.04 -1.09
CA ALA A 220 7.31 -6.60 0.06
C ALA A 220 7.68 -7.43 1.28
N TYR A 221 7.78 -6.81 2.45
CA TYR A 221 8.03 -7.50 3.70
C TYR A 221 7.25 -6.83 4.83
N ARG A 222 6.71 -7.62 5.75
CA ARG A 222 5.98 -7.09 6.91
C ARG A 222 6.69 -7.48 8.19
N VAL A 223 6.99 -6.51 9.03
CA VAL A 223 7.35 -6.78 10.42
C VAL A 223 6.07 -7.21 11.16
N ASP A 224 6.00 -8.46 11.59
CA ASP A 224 4.83 -9.06 12.25
C ASP A 224 4.66 -8.62 13.71
N LYS A 225 4.55 -7.30 13.88
CA LYS A 225 4.25 -6.58 15.12
C LYS A 225 3.31 -5.42 14.81
N GLY A 226 2.39 -5.14 15.72
CA GLY A 226 1.54 -3.95 15.68
C GLY A 226 2.38 -2.70 15.96
N LEU A 227 2.86 -2.02 14.91
CA LEU A 227 3.78 -0.87 15.03
C LEU A 227 3.14 0.46 14.65
N LEU A 228 1.87 0.45 14.21
CA LEU A 228 1.11 1.63 13.86
C LEU A 228 -0.32 1.51 14.40
N LEU A 229 -0.80 2.58 15.04
CA LEU A 229 -2.21 2.81 15.28
C LEU A 229 -2.75 3.62 14.11
N TYR A 230 -3.56 2.95 13.29
CA TYR A 230 -4.21 3.52 12.10
C TYR A 230 -5.55 4.11 12.51
N ARG A 231 -5.76 5.41 12.31
CA ARG A 231 -7.02 6.07 12.62
C ARG A 231 -8.00 5.97 11.46
N TYR A 232 -9.24 5.64 11.77
CA TYR A 232 -10.32 5.59 10.81
C TYR A 232 -11.35 6.66 11.15
N HIS A 233 -11.58 7.59 10.22
CA HIS A 233 -12.57 8.66 10.36
C HIS A 233 -13.10 9.10 8.98
N GLU A 234 -14.27 9.72 8.95
CA GLU A 234 -14.99 10.07 7.72
C GLU A 234 -14.26 11.10 6.85
N GLN A 235 -13.36 11.89 7.46
CA GLN A 235 -12.55 12.90 6.75
C GLN A 235 -11.29 12.32 6.08
N ALA A 236 -11.03 11.02 6.19
CA ALA A 236 -9.83 10.39 5.64
C ALA A 236 -9.78 10.46 4.11
N ALA A 237 -8.58 10.70 3.56
CA ALA A 237 -8.37 10.86 2.12
C ALA A 237 -8.78 9.62 1.30
N THR A 238 -8.71 8.43 1.89
CA THR A 238 -9.10 7.15 1.28
C THR A 238 -10.54 7.18 0.74
N HIS A 239 -11.45 7.92 1.39
CA HIS A 239 -12.84 8.03 0.96
C HIS A 239 -13.03 8.82 -0.35
N SER A 240 -12.00 9.51 -0.83
CA SER A 240 -12.05 10.26 -2.10
C SER A 240 -11.77 9.39 -3.33
N VAL A 241 -11.21 8.19 -3.16
CA VAL A 241 -10.88 7.30 -4.28
C VAL A 241 -12.05 6.36 -4.58
N SER A 242 -12.47 6.31 -5.84
CA SER A 242 -13.59 5.45 -6.23
C SER A 242 -13.18 3.97 -6.30
N GLU A 243 -14.06 3.07 -5.85
CA GLU A 243 -13.86 1.62 -5.99
C GLU A 243 -13.65 1.20 -7.45
N GLU A 244 -14.29 1.90 -8.40
CA GLU A 244 -14.16 1.60 -9.82
C GLU A 244 -12.77 1.97 -10.37
N THR A 245 -12.20 3.10 -9.93
CA THR A 245 -10.81 3.47 -10.25
C THR A 245 -9.85 2.36 -9.81
N ILE A 246 -9.99 1.91 -8.57
CA ILE A 246 -9.15 0.86 -7.99
C ILE A 246 -9.35 -0.47 -8.71
N TRP A 247 -10.60 -0.81 -9.02
CA TRP A 247 -10.95 -2.01 -9.78
C TRP A 247 -10.23 -2.07 -11.13
N VAL A 248 -10.28 -0.98 -11.90
CA VAL A 248 -9.63 -0.88 -13.22
C VAL A 248 -8.12 -1.12 -13.10
N HIS A 249 -7.45 -0.51 -12.13
CA HIS A 249 -6.02 -0.71 -11.93
C HIS A 249 -5.67 -2.14 -11.50
N ARG A 250 -6.47 -2.75 -10.62
CA ARG A 250 -6.29 -4.15 -10.20
C ARG A 250 -6.46 -5.11 -11.36
N VAL A 251 -7.51 -4.97 -12.18
CA VAL A 251 -7.73 -5.82 -13.36
C VAL A 251 -6.55 -5.70 -14.32
N ARG A 252 -6.14 -4.47 -14.64
CA ARG A 252 -5.00 -4.24 -15.54
C ARG A 252 -3.72 -4.88 -15.02
N PHE A 253 -3.43 -4.75 -13.73
CA PHE A 253 -2.24 -5.34 -13.13
C PHE A 253 -2.31 -6.87 -13.09
N LEU A 254 -3.48 -7.46 -12.85
CA LEU A 254 -3.70 -8.90 -12.93
C LEU A 254 -3.46 -9.41 -14.36
N GLU A 255 -4.00 -8.71 -15.36
CA GLU A 255 -3.80 -9.05 -16.77
C GLU A 255 -2.32 -9.02 -17.18
N GLU A 256 -1.61 -7.98 -16.74
CA GLU A 256 -0.18 -7.79 -17.03
C GLU A 256 0.71 -8.85 -16.38
N LYS A 257 0.50 -9.14 -15.10
CA LYS A 257 1.43 -9.97 -14.31
C LYS A 257 1.08 -11.44 -14.30
N VAL A 258 -0.21 -11.76 -14.30
CA VAL A 258 -0.68 -13.14 -14.15
C VAL A 258 -1.20 -13.65 -15.49
N LEU A 259 -2.27 -13.03 -16.01
CA LEU A 259 -2.99 -13.59 -17.15
C LEU A 259 -2.19 -13.55 -18.46
N ALA A 260 -1.19 -12.66 -18.58
CA ALA A 260 -0.26 -12.64 -19.70
C ALA A 260 0.49 -13.97 -19.87
N HIS A 261 0.75 -14.69 -18.77
CA HIS A 261 1.53 -15.93 -18.75
C HIS A 261 0.65 -17.18 -18.81
N TRP A 262 -0.66 -17.06 -18.58
CA TRP A 262 -1.59 -18.17 -18.63
C TRP A 262 -2.22 -18.30 -20.02
N PRO A 263 -2.18 -19.50 -20.65
CA PRO A 263 -2.82 -19.73 -21.94
C PRO A 263 -4.35 -19.81 -21.82
N SER A 264 -4.84 -20.26 -20.65
CA SER A 264 -6.25 -20.39 -20.30
C SER A 264 -6.41 -20.40 -18.79
N PHE A 265 -7.59 -20.05 -18.28
CA PHE A 265 -7.88 -20.11 -16.84
C PHE A 265 -9.39 -20.23 -16.55
N THR A 266 -9.71 -20.63 -15.32
CA THR A 266 -11.08 -20.69 -14.78
C THR A 266 -11.36 -19.53 -13.85
N ILE A 267 -12.55 -18.92 -13.92
CA ILE A 267 -12.99 -17.95 -12.91
C ILE A 267 -13.83 -18.66 -11.85
N TRP A 268 -13.34 -18.70 -10.61
CA TRP A 268 -14.09 -19.27 -9.49
C TRP A 268 -14.99 -18.20 -8.88
N ASN A 269 -16.24 -18.17 -9.32
CA ASN A 269 -17.42 -17.42 -8.84
C ASN A 269 -18.32 -17.19 -10.07
N ALA A 270 -19.35 -18.01 -10.26
CA ALA A 270 -20.31 -17.80 -11.35
C ALA A 270 -21.35 -16.69 -11.06
N GLY A 271 -21.09 -15.85 -10.05
CA GLY A 271 -21.97 -14.80 -9.54
C GLY A 271 -21.55 -13.38 -9.96
N LYS A 272 -21.92 -12.40 -9.14
CA LYS A 272 -21.72 -10.96 -9.45
C LYS A 272 -20.24 -10.61 -9.66
N GLN A 273 -19.36 -11.09 -8.78
CA GLN A 273 -17.94 -10.70 -8.78
C GLN A 273 -17.17 -11.33 -9.95
N GLY A 274 -17.27 -12.64 -10.15
CA GLY A 274 -16.58 -13.29 -11.27
C GLY A 274 -17.08 -12.78 -12.63
N ARG A 275 -18.40 -12.53 -12.78
CA ARG A 275 -18.93 -11.91 -14.00
C ARG A 275 -18.51 -10.46 -14.16
N LYS A 276 -18.32 -9.70 -13.08
CA LYS A 276 -17.74 -8.34 -13.15
C LYS A 276 -16.32 -8.44 -13.70
N LEU A 277 -15.48 -9.32 -13.15
CA LEU A 277 -14.12 -9.54 -13.64
C LEU A 277 -14.10 -9.88 -15.13
N TYR A 278 -14.85 -10.90 -15.54
CA TYR A 278 -14.90 -11.32 -16.95
C TYR A 278 -15.23 -10.16 -17.91
N ARG A 279 -16.19 -9.31 -17.54
CA ARG A 279 -16.57 -8.15 -18.36
C ARG A 279 -15.48 -7.08 -18.41
N SER A 280 -14.72 -6.92 -17.32
CA SER A 280 -13.62 -5.96 -17.22
C SER A 280 -12.33 -6.39 -17.92
N LEU A 281 -12.17 -7.68 -18.24
CA LEU A 281 -11.00 -8.18 -18.97
C LEU A 281 -10.94 -7.61 -20.40
N THR A 282 -9.74 -7.54 -20.95
CA THR A 282 -9.53 -7.35 -22.40
C THR A 282 -10.13 -8.49 -23.21
N GLU A 283 -10.37 -8.26 -24.50
CA GLU A 283 -10.88 -9.30 -25.41
C GLU A 283 -9.96 -10.53 -25.46
N ALA A 284 -8.65 -10.30 -25.56
CA ALA A 284 -7.66 -11.36 -25.58
C ALA A 284 -7.70 -12.23 -24.31
N ASN A 285 -7.83 -11.64 -23.12
CA ASN A 285 -7.92 -12.41 -21.88
C ASN A 285 -9.31 -13.02 -21.63
N ARG A 286 -10.40 -12.46 -22.16
CA ARG A 286 -11.71 -13.12 -22.13
C ARG A 286 -11.69 -14.45 -22.89
N GLN A 287 -11.01 -14.52 -24.03
CA GLN A 287 -10.90 -15.75 -24.83
C GLN A 287 -10.14 -16.87 -24.11
N LYS A 288 -9.33 -16.54 -23.11
CA LYS A 288 -8.62 -17.50 -22.25
C LYS A 288 -9.51 -18.12 -21.17
N VAL A 289 -10.69 -17.57 -20.91
CA VAL A 289 -11.59 -18.07 -19.87
C VAL A 289 -12.31 -19.33 -20.37
N VAL A 290 -11.96 -20.49 -19.81
CA VAL A 290 -12.51 -21.78 -20.24
C VAL A 290 -13.81 -22.14 -19.52
N ALA A 291 -13.99 -21.67 -18.29
CA ALA A 291 -15.18 -21.91 -17.49
C ALA A 291 -15.34 -20.86 -16.38
N PHE A 292 -16.57 -20.73 -15.90
CA PHE A 292 -16.83 -20.34 -14.52
C PHE A 292 -17.03 -21.60 -13.69
N CYS A 293 -16.54 -21.61 -12.45
CA CYS A 293 -16.91 -22.64 -11.49
C CYS A 293 -17.57 -22.07 -10.24
N ASP A 294 -18.40 -22.89 -9.59
CA ASP A 294 -19.12 -22.54 -8.37
C ASP A 294 -19.47 -23.81 -7.57
N VAL A 295 -19.98 -23.63 -6.34
CA VAL A 295 -20.55 -24.70 -5.51
C VAL A 295 -22.08 -24.66 -5.51
N ASP A 296 -22.66 -23.54 -5.95
CA ASP A 296 -24.11 -23.33 -5.99
C ASP A 296 -24.76 -24.11 -7.14
N SER A 297 -25.51 -25.16 -6.79
CA SER A 297 -26.22 -26.03 -7.73
C SER A 297 -27.18 -25.26 -8.66
N ASN A 298 -27.76 -24.16 -8.20
CA ASN A 298 -28.67 -23.34 -9.01
C ASN A 298 -27.93 -22.53 -10.09
N LYS A 299 -26.65 -22.22 -9.87
CA LYS A 299 -25.82 -21.58 -10.91
C LYS A 299 -25.31 -22.62 -11.89
N ILE A 300 -24.90 -23.78 -11.39
CA ILE A 300 -24.39 -24.90 -12.20
C ILE A 300 -25.48 -25.43 -13.14
N SER A 301 -26.72 -25.58 -12.65
CA SER A 301 -27.85 -26.08 -13.46
C SER A 301 -28.22 -25.19 -14.65
N LYS A 302 -27.83 -23.90 -14.63
CA LYS A 302 -28.00 -23.00 -15.78
C LYS A 302 -27.04 -23.33 -16.93
N GLY A 303 -26.00 -24.13 -16.69
CA GLY A 303 -25.07 -24.69 -17.67
C GLY A 303 -24.06 -23.71 -18.28
N CYS A 304 -24.45 -22.45 -18.55
CA CYS A 304 -23.54 -21.45 -19.09
C CYS A 304 -23.87 -20.02 -18.69
N TYR A 305 -22.85 -19.15 -18.68
CA TYR A 305 -23.00 -17.70 -18.68
C TYR A 305 -22.89 -17.17 -20.11
N THR A 306 -23.85 -16.35 -20.53
CA THR A 306 -23.81 -15.62 -21.81
C THR A 306 -23.42 -14.17 -21.55
N TYR A 307 -22.40 -13.66 -22.24
CA TYR A 307 -22.05 -12.25 -22.16
C TYR A 307 -22.93 -11.40 -23.09
N GLU A 308 -24.07 -10.96 -22.55
CA GLU A 308 -25.13 -10.33 -23.34
C GLU A 308 -24.73 -9.01 -24.02
N GLU A 309 -23.82 -8.25 -23.41
CA GLU A 309 -23.33 -6.95 -23.90
C GLU A 309 -22.19 -7.11 -24.93
N SER A 310 -21.73 -8.34 -25.21
CA SER A 310 -20.71 -8.56 -26.24
C SER A 310 -21.21 -8.18 -27.63
N LYS A 311 -20.32 -7.53 -28.39
CA LYS A 311 -20.51 -7.24 -29.81
C LYS A 311 -20.27 -8.45 -30.71
N GLU A 312 -19.63 -9.51 -30.19
CA GLU A 312 -19.36 -10.75 -30.92
C GLU A 312 -20.65 -11.50 -31.28
N ARG A 313 -20.60 -12.25 -32.40
CA ARG A 313 -21.70 -13.08 -32.92
C ARG A 313 -21.12 -14.43 -33.40
N PRO A 314 -21.54 -15.58 -32.81
CA PRO A 314 -22.48 -15.71 -31.68
C PRO A 314 -21.94 -15.05 -30.41
N LYS A 315 -22.84 -14.68 -29.48
CA LYS A 315 -22.42 -14.10 -28.19
C LYS A 315 -21.56 -15.12 -27.43
N PRO A 316 -20.50 -14.69 -26.73
CA PRO A 316 -19.67 -15.59 -25.94
C PRO A 316 -20.52 -16.32 -24.89
N ARG A 317 -20.37 -17.65 -24.85
CA ARG A 317 -21.01 -18.54 -23.89
C ARG A 317 -19.94 -19.34 -23.18
N ILE A 318 -19.87 -19.17 -21.86
CA ILE A 318 -18.84 -19.76 -21.01
C ILE A 318 -19.52 -20.79 -20.12
N PRO A 319 -19.05 -22.07 -20.10
CA PRO A 319 -19.61 -23.09 -19.22
C PRO A 319 -19.61 -22.66 -17.75
N VAL A 320 -20.64 -23.06 -17.02
CA VAL A 320 -20.70 -22.97 -15.56
C VAL A 320 -20.71 -24.40 -15.01
N ILE A 321 -19.62 -24.79 -14.35
CA ILE A 321 -19.39 -26.16 -13.88
C ILE A 321 -19.19 -26.20 -12.37
N HIS A 322 -19.25 -27.40 -11.79
CA HIS A 322 -18.86 -27.59 -10.40
C HIS A 322 -17.35 -27.38 -10.23
N PHE A 323 -16.92 -26.86 -9.08
CA PHE A 323 -15.50 -26.55 -8.86
C PHE A 323 -14.57 -27.77 -8.97
N GLN A 324 -15.06 -28.97 -8.64
CA GLN A 324 -14.29 -30.22 -8.75
C GLN A 324 -14.03 -30.64 -10.21
N ASP A 325 -14.86 -30.17 -11.15
CA ASP A 325 -14.69 -30.46 -12.58
C ASP A 325 -13.80 -29.41 -13.28
N ALA A 326 -13.47 -28.33 -12.57
CA ALA A 326 -12.71 -27.22 -13.11
C ALA A 326 -11.21 -27.48 -13.10
N LYS A 327 -10.49 -26.82 -14.02
CA LYS A 327 -9.05 -26.97 -14.16
C LYS A 327 -8.34 -25.68 -13.80
N ALA A 328 -7.21 -25.84 -13.12
CA ALA A 328 -6.23 -24.78 -12.91
C ALA A 328 -5.67 -24.27 -14.25
N PRO A 329 -5.20 -23.02 -14.30
CA PRO A 329 -5.15 -22.07 -13.19
C PRO A 329 -6.48 -21.34 -12.93
N PHE A 330 -6.64 -20.77 -11.72
CA PHE A 330 -7.86 -20.10 -11.27
C PHE A 330 -7.66 -18.62 -10.95
N VAL A 331 -8.63 -17.79 -11.34
CA VAL A 331 -8.86 -16.49 -10.67
C VAL A 331 -10.03 -16.64 -9.71
N VAL A 332 -9.72 -16.54 -8.42
CA VAL A 332 -10.67 -16.77 -7.33
C VAL A 332 -11.37 -15.46 -6.96
N CYS A 333 -12.63 -15.34 -7.38
CA CYS A 333 -13.49 -14.18 -7.08
C CYS A 333 -14.47 -14.43 -5.92
N VAL A 334 -14.07 -15.30 -5.00
CA VAL A 334 -14.80 -15.59 -3.76
C VAL A 334 -14.14 -14.83 -2.61
N LYS A 335 -14.97 -14.24 -1.76
CA LYS A 335 -14.53 -13.49 -0.58
C LYS A 335 -14.13 -14.47 0.54
N LEU A 336 -12.88 -14.38 0.99
CA LEU A 336 -12.36 -15.13 2.14
C LEU A 336 -13.15 -14.85 3.41
N ASP A 337 -13.27 -15.81 4.32
CA ASP A 337 -13.91 -15.68 5.64
C ASP A 337 -15.43 -15.38 5.63
N LEU A 338 -16.09 -15.37 4.47
CA LEU A 338 -17.56 -15.17 4.39
C LEU A 338 -18.35 -16.48 4.33
N THR A 339 -17.68 -17.62 4.19
CA THR A 339 -18.31 -18.93 4.02
C THR A 339 -18.18 -19.83 5.24
N GLY A 340 -17.68 -19.29 6.36
CA GLY A 340 -17.41 -20.08 7.57
C GLY A 340 -16.34 -21.15 7.39
N GLY A 341 -15.42 -20.98 6.44
CA GLY A 341 -14.34 -21.93 6.13
C GLY A 341 -14.63 -22.87 4.95
N GLY A 342 -15.88 -22.97 4.48
CA GLY A 342 -16.24 -23.93 3.43
C GLY A 342 -15.57 -23.66 2.08
N PHE A 343 -15.35 -22.39 1.72
CA PHE A 343 -14.59 -22.05 0.50
C PHE A 343 -13.12 -22.47 0.65
N GLU A 344 -12.52 -22.18 1.80
CA GLU A 344 -11.13 -22.49 2.11
C GLU A 344 -10.87 -24.01 2.12
N GLU A 345 -11.82 -24.80 2.63
CA GLU A 345 -11.79 -26.27 2.57
C GLU A 345 -11.89 -26.79 1.13
N ASN A 346 -12.80 -26.23 0.32
CA ASN A 346 -12.91 -26.60 -1.09
C ASN A 346 -11.63 -26.28 -1.86
N LEU A 347 -11.04 -25.11 -1.63
CA LEU A 347 -9.78 -24.72 -2.27
C LEU A 347 -8.63 -25.66 -1.87
N LYS A 348 -8.52 -26.00 -0.57
CA LYS A 348 -7.55 -26.98 -0.08
C LYS A 348 -7.75 -28.37 -0.68
N SER A 349 -8.99 -28.78 -0.95
CA SER A 349 -9.29 -30.10 -1.53
C SER A 349 -8.76 -30.29 -2.96
N LEU A 350 -8.42 -29.20 -3.66
CA LEU A 350 -7.86 -29.24 -5.01
C LEU A 350 -6.33 -29.35 -5.03
N ASP A 351 -5.65 -29.28 -3.88
CA ASP A 351 -4.19 -29.37 -3.76
C ASP A 351 -3.43 -28.40 -4.69
N LEU A 352 -3.87 -27.13 -4.69
CA LEU A 352 -3.35 -26.07 -5.55
C LEU A 352 -2.37 -25.16 -4.80
N THR A 353 -1.39 -24.63 -5.52
CA THR A 353 -0.40 -23.68 -4.99
C THR A 353 -0.82 -22.23 -5.28
N GLU A 354 -0.97 -21.40 -4.24
CA GLU A 354 -1.26 -19.97 -4.40
C GLU A 354 -0.09 -19.28 -5.10
N GLY A 355 -0.36 -18.41 -6.07
CA GLY A 355 0.68 -17.74 -6.85
C GLY A 355 1.17 -18.52 -8.08
N GLU A 356 0.80 -19.80 -8.20
CA GLU A 356 1.10 -20.61 -9.39
C GLU A 356 -0.20 -21.07 -10.05
N ASP A 357 -1.01 -21.82 -9.29
CA ASP A 357 -2.25 -22.41 -9.77
C ASP A 357 -3.46 -21.50 -9.57
N PHE A 358 -3.38 -20.54 -8.64
CA PHE A 358 -4.48 -19.59 -8.46
C PHE A 358 -4.05 -18.26 -7.84
N TYR A 359 -4.87 -17.24 -8.10
CA TYR A 359 -4.78 -15.93 -7.47
C TYR A 359 -6.14 -15.47 -6.96
N HIS A 360 -6.17 -14.81 -5.80
CA HIS A 360 -7.36 -14.17 -5.26
C HIS A 360 -7.64 -12.82 -5.94
N PHE A 361 -8.90 -12.54 -6.24
CA PHE A 361 -9.37 -11.28 -6.79
C PHE A 361 -10.78 -10.94 -6.29
N ASN A 362 -10.94 -10.15 -5.22
CA ASN A 362 -12.26 -9.92 -4.60
C ASN A 362 -12.62 -8.50 -4.14
#